data_AF-A0A340XMH5-F1
#
_entry.id   AF-A0A340XMH5-F1
#
_cell.length_a   1.000
_cell.length_b   1.000
_cell.length_c   1.000
_cell.angle_alpha   90.00
_cell.angle_beta   90.00
_cell.angle_gamma   90.00
#
_symmetry.space_group_name_H-M   'P 1'
#
loop_
_entity.id
_entity.type
_entity.pdbx_description
1 polymer ?
#
loop_
_entity_poly.entity_id
_entity_poly.type
_entity_poly.pdbx_seq_one_letter_code
_entity_poly.pdbx_strand_id
1 'polypeptide(L)'
;MWVALVTEVASSLKVLGPLLALLFPLCGLLVHSQNVSWREFVKQHHPSTNWEFSKYKCSDLMREGGVSKDKNYHIFVYTVWHKIEHICIRNWRGHYRNVYIWAPYPFKTLKCYRKNSKNNYTDYKSYSYIEFHCGMNGFVDGIEDMQLLEDISN
;
A
#
# COMPACT_ATOMS: atom_id res chain seq x y z
N MET A 1 40.29 26.51 -32.69
CA MET A 1 38.90 26.64 -32.18
C MET A 1 38.11 25.32 -32.12
N TRP A 2 38.61 24.19 -32.66
CA TRP A 2 37.97 22.87 -32.48
C TRP A 2 38.48 22.08 -31.26
N VAL A 3 39.75 22.23 -30.90
CA VAL A 3 40.40 21.51 -29.78
C VAL A 3 39.87 21.93 -28.40
N ALA A 4 39.46 23.20 -28.25
CA ALA A 4 38.86 23.71 -27.01
C ALA A 4 37.44 23.15 -26.76
N LEU A 5 36.63 23.00 -27.83
CA LEU A 5 35.28 22.45 -27.74
C LEU A 5 35.30 20.96 -27.33
N VAL A 6 36.24 20.19 -27.87
CA VAL A 6 36.38 18.75 -27.56
C VAL A 6 36.86 18.53 -26.11
N THR A 7 37.67 19.43 -25.58
CA THR A 7 38.20 19.32 -24.20
C THR A 7 37.19 19.73 -23.14
N GLU A 8 36.32 20.72 -23.40
CA GLU A 8 35.17 21.04 -22.53
C GLU A 8 34.15 19.90 -22.45
N VAL A 9 33.83 19.26 -23.58
CA VAL A 9 32.90 18.12 -23.61
C VAL A 9 33.50 16.90 -22.89
N ALA A 10 34.81 16.70 -22.99
CA ALA A 10 35.51 15.63 -22.27
C ALA A 10 35.64 15.88 -20.76
N SER A 11 35.81 17.14 -20.33
CA SER A 11 35.89 17.50 -18.90
C SER A 11 34.53 17.42 -18.20
N SER A 12 33.47 17.85 -18.89
CA SER A 12 32.10 17.72 -18.41
C SER A 12 31.65 16.26 -18.33
N LEU A 13 32.02 15.40 -19.29
CA LEU A 13 31.75 13.95 -19.22
C LEU A 13 32.45 13.26 -18.04
N LYS A 14 33.67 13.70 -17.69
CA LYS A 14 34.45 13.16 -16.55
C LYS A 14 33.80 13.45 -15.20
N VAL A 15 32.96 14.48 -15.11
CA VAL A 15 32.24 14.84 -13.89
C VAL A 15 30.79 14.32 -13.92
N LEU A 16 30.11 14.39 -15.07
CA LEU A 16 28.73 13.89 -15.22
C LEU A 16 28.64 12.36 -15.12
N GLY A 17 29.62 11.63 -15.67
CA GLY A 17 29.63 10.17 -15.68
C GLY A 17 29.59 9.56 -14.26
N PRO A 18 30.51 9.94 -13.36
CA PRO A 18 30.48 9.52 -11.96
C PRO A 18 29.20 9.97 -11.23
N LEU A 19 28.70 11.17 -11.53
CA LEU A 19 27.49 11.71 -10.90
C LEU A 19 26.23 10.91 -11.30
N LEU A 20 26.10 10.57 -12.59
CA LEU A 20 25.04 9.71 -13.10
C LEU A 20 25.17 8.27 -12.58
N ALA A 21 26.39 7.75 -12.47
CA ALA A 21 26.65 6.42 -11.91
C ALA A 21 26.27 6.33 -10.42
N LEU A 22 26.41 7.42 -9.66
CA LEU A 22 25.96 7.51 -8.27
C LEU A 22 24.44 7.70 -8.13
N LEU A 23 23.79 8.36 -9.09
CA LEU A 23 22.33 8.57 -9.10
C LEU A 23 21.55 7.28 -9.41
N PHE A 24 22.10 6.39 -10.25
CA PHE A 24 21.45 5.12 -10.60
C PHE A 24 21.11 4.21 -9.40
N PRO A 25 22.04 3.89 -8.48
CA PRO A 25 21.73 3.09 -7.30
C PRO A 25 20.77 3.80 -6.33
N LEU A 26 20.82 5.14 -6.24
CA LEU A 26 19.89 5.92 -5.42
C LEU A 26 18.45 5.81 -5.96
N CYS A 27 18.26 5.90 -7.28
CA CYS A 27 16.96 5.64 -7.91
C CYS A 27 16.47 4.22 -7.65
N GLY A 28 17.35 3.22 -7.76
CA GLY A 28 17.02 1.82 -7.46
C GLY A 28 16.58 1.61 -6.02
N LEU A 29 17.27 2.20 -5.06
CA LEU A 29 16.94 2.14 -3.63
C LEU A 29 15.60 2.82 -3.30
N LEU A 30 15.30 3.96 -3.94
CA LEU A 30 14.03 4.66 -3.78
C LEU A 30 12.85 3.84 -4.32
N VAL A 31 12.97 3.29 -5.52
CA VAL A 31 11.93 2.43 -6.11
C VAL A 31 11.75 1.14 -5.29
N HIS A 32 12.85 0.56 -4.81
CA HIS A 32 12.80 -0.66 -4.01
C HIS A 32 12.15 -0.45 -2.64
N SER A 33 12.53 0.60 -1.91
CA SER A 33 11.92 0.94 -0.61
C SER A 33 10.42 1.25 -0.72
N GLN A 34 10.01 1.92 -1.80
CA GLN A 34 8.60 2.19 -2.09
C GLN A 34 7.81 0.90 -2.39
N ASN A 35 8.43 -0.06 -3.09
CA ASN A 35 7.86 -1.39 -3.32
C ASN A 35 7.67 -2.18 -2.01
N VAL A 36 8.57 -1.98 -1.03
CA VAL A 36 8.51 -2.65 0.28
C VAL A 36 7.31 -2.18 1.11
N SER A 37 7.06 -0.87 1.20
CA SER A 37 5.91 -0.32 1.96
C SER A 37 4.57 -0.88 1.43
N TRP A 38 4.36 -0.80 0.12
CA TRP A 38 3.17 -1.34 -0.54
C TRP A 38 3.02 -2.84 -0.36
N ARG A 39 4.10 -3.62 -0.56
CA ARG A 39 4.05 -5.07 -0.43
C ARG A 39 3.67 -5.49 0.99
N GLU A 40 4.18 -4.78 1.98
CA GLU A 40 3.85 -5.05 3.37
C GLU A 40 2.39 -4.66 3.68
N PHE A 41 1.89 -3.54 3.14
CA PHE A 41 0.48 -3.17 3.22
C PHE A 41 -0.42 -4.29 2.66
N VAL A 42 -0.13 -4.77 1.45
CA VAL A 42 -0.88 -5.88 0.82
C VAL A 42 -0.83 -7.11 1.71
N LYS A 43 0.35 -7.52 2.16
CA LYS A 43 0.50 -8.70 3.02
C LYS A 43 -0.31 -8.60 4.32
N GLN A 44 -0.45 -7.41 4.89
CA GLN A 44 -1.18 -7.20 6.14
C GLN A 44 -2.69 -7.07 5.95
N HIS A 45 -3.15 -6.47 4.85
CA HIS A 45 -4.55 -6.08 4.69
C HIS A 45 -5.31 -6.86 3.60
N HIS A 46 -4.62 -7.63 2.77
CA HIS A 46 -5.22 -8.35 1.64
C HIS A 46 -5.27 -9.87 1.93
N PRO A 47 -6.43 -10.42 2.32
CA PRO A 47 -6.60 -11.86 2.41
C PRO A 47 -6.59 -12.45 1.00
N SER A 48 -6.18 -13.72 0.88
CA SER A 48 -6.24 -14.44 -0.40
C SER A 48 -7.65 -14.38 -1.00
N THR A 49 -7.76 -14.35 -2.32
CA THR A 49 -9.05 -14.47 -3.02
C THR A 49 -9.34 -15.90 -3.46
N ASN A 50 -8.54 -16.87 -3.04
CA ASN A 50 -8.71 -18.29 -3.38
C ASN A 50 -9.84 -18.95 -2.58
N TRP A 51 -10.30 -18.31 -1.50
CA TRP A 51 -11.35 -18.82 -0.63
C TRP A 51 -12.53 -17.86 -0.66
N GLU A 52 -13.73 -18.39 -0.47
CA GLU A 52 -14.92 -17.57 -0.32
C GLU A 52 -14.81 -16.64 0.90
N PHE A 53 -15.25 -15.40 0.75
CA PHE A 53 -15.15 -14.40 1.81
C PHE A 53 -15.75 -14.85 3.15
N SER A 54 -16.85 -15.60 3.12
CA SER A 54 -17.53 -16.15 4.30
C SER A 54 -16.63 -17.05 5.16
N LYS A 55 -15.67 -17.74 4.54
CA LYS A 55 -14.77 -18.71 5.19
C LYS A 55 -13.67 -18.03 6.01
N TYR A 56 -13.39 -16.74 5.77
CA TYR A 56 -12.37 -16.04 6.54
C TYR A 56 -12.83 -15.79 7.99
N LYS A 57 -11.89 -16.05 8.91
CA LYS A 57 -12.00 -15.83 10.35
C LYS A 57 -10.83 -14.97 10.83
N CYS A 58 -11.09 -14.06 11.76
CA CYS A 58 -10.06 -13.22 12.33
C CYS A 58 -9.00 -14.02 13.08
N SER A 59 -9.38 -15.13 13.73
CA SER A 59 -8.43 -16.01 14.43
C SER A 59 -7.33 -16.56 13.53
N ASP A 60 -7.66 -16.86 12.27
CA ASP A 60 -6.72 -17.44 11.32
C ASP A 60 -5.84 -16.35 10.70
N LEU A 61 -6.47 -15.29 10.17
CA LEU A 61 -5.75 -14.21 9.50
C LEU A 61 -4.82 -13.43 10.44
N MET A 62 -5.24 -13.18 11.68
CA MET A 62 -4.41 -12.49 12.68
C MET A 62 -3.24 -13.33 13.20
N ARG A 63 -3.23 -14.65 12.93
CA ARG A 63 -2.11 -15.55 13.26
C ARG A 63 -1.10 -15.62 12.12
N GLU A 64 -1.56 -15.56 10.88
CA GLU A 64 -0.75 -15.78 9.67
C GLU A 64 0.00 -14.54 9.20
N GLY A 65 -0.59 -13.35 9.35
CA GLY A 65 0.02 -12.08 8.94
C GLY A 65 0.73 -11.42 10.11
N GLY A 66 1.92 -10.85 9.88
CA GLY A 66 2.66 -10.00 10.84
C GLY A 66 1.95 -8.69 11.20
N VAL A 67 0.64 -8.76 11.42
CA VAL A 67 -0.27 -7.68 11.78
C VAL A 67 0.11 -7.19 13.17
N SER A 68 0.30 -5.87 13.30
CA SER A 68 0.53 -5.25 14.60
C SER A 68 -0.65 -5.54 15.54
N LYS A 69 -0.32 -6.03 16.73
CA LYS A 69 -1.29 -6.32 17.80
C LYS A 69 -1.60 -5.09 18.65
N ASP A 70 -1.05 -3.93 18.29
CA ASP A 70 -1.09 -2.71 19.10
C ASP A 70 -2.39 -1.93 18.87
N LYS A 71 -3.09 -2.20 17.76
CA LYS A 71 -4.41 -1.61 17.46
C LYS A 71 -5.54 -2.46 18.04
N ASN A 72 -6.62 -1.78 18.48
CA ASN A 72 -7.83 -2.44 19.00
C ASN A 72 -8.61 -3.21 17.92
N TYR A 73 -8.39 -2.87 16.65
CA TYR A 73 -8.92 -3.60 15.51
C TYR A 73 -7.92 -3.63 14.36
N HIS A 74 -8.10 -4.61 13.48
CA HIS A 74 -7.44 -4.67 12.18
C HIS A 74 -8.48 -4.85 11.08
N ILE A 75 -8.18 -4.38 9.88
CA ILE A 75 -9.10 -4.43 8.73
C ILE A 75 -8.45 -5.24 7.61
N PHE A 76 -9.17 -6.24 7.13
CA PHE A 76 -8.88 -6.95 5.89
C PHE A 76 -9.85 -6.50 4.80
N VAL A 77 -9.33 -6.27 3.59
CA VAL A 77 -10.11 -5.81 2.42
C VAL A 77 -10.14 -6.91 1.37
N TYR A 78 -11.31 -7.53 1.20
CA TYR A 78 -11.49 -8.64 0.27
C TYR A 78 -11.86 -8.14 -1.13
N THR A 79 -10.87 -8.16 -2.02
CA THR A 79 -10.99 -7.75 -3.42
C THR A 79 -9.83 -8.33 -4.22
N VAL A 80 -9.78 -8.12 -5.53
CA VAL A 80 -8.55 -8.37 -6.30
C VAL A 80 -7.57 -7.20 -6.10
N TRP A 81 -6.30 -7.50 -5.84
CA TRP A 81 -5.31 -6.51 -5.38
C TRP A 81 -5.18 -5.28 -6.31
N HIS A 82 -5.21 -5.49 -7.62
CA HIS A 82 -5.08 -4.43 -8.63
C HIS A 82 -6.22 -3.38 -8.55
N LYS A 83 -7.37 -3.73 -7.96
CA LYS A 83 -8.45 -2.77 -7.73
C LYS A 83 -8.07 -1.72 -6.68
N ILE A 84 -7.30 -2.09 -5.66
CA ILE A 84 -6.80 -1.17 -4.63
C ILE A 84 -5.66 -0.33 -5.21
N GLU A 85 -4.71 -0.96 -5.92
CA GLU A 85 -3.57 -0.28 -6.53
C GLU A 85 -4.01 0.87 -7.46
N HIS A 86 -5.02 0.62 -8.30
CA HIS A 86 -5.54 1.62 -9.22
C HIS A 86 -6.19 2.84 -8.56
N ILE A 87 -6.55 2.79 -7.27
CA ILE A 87 -7.14 3.93 -6.55
C ILE A 87 -6.13 5.08 -6.49
N CYS A 88 -4.89 4.79 -6.06
CA CYS A 88 -3.87 5.82 -5.94
C CYS A 88 -3.31 6.21 -7.32
N ILE A 89 -3.01 5.24 -8.18
CA ILE A 89 -2.40 5.51 -9.50
C ILE A 89 -3.28 6.40 -10.38
N ARG A 90 -4.61 6.20 -10.41
CA ARG A 90 -5.50 7.03 -11.25
C ARG A 90 -5.56 8.48 -10.77
N ASN A 91 -5.47 8.70 -9.47
CA ASN A 91 -5.50 10.02 -8.85
C ASN A 91 -4.12 10.69 -8.76
N TRP A 92 -3.06 9.96 -9.10
CA TRP A 92 -1.66 10.40 -9.05
C TRP A 92 -1.26 11.44 -10.13
N ARG A 93 -2.20 11.92 -10.96
CA ARG A 93 -1.91 12.74 -12.16
C ARG A 93 -1.37 14.16 -11.92
N GLY A 94 -0.95 14.54 -10.72
CA GLY A 94 -0.40 15.87 -10.47
C GLY A 94 0.31 16.03 -9.13
N HIS A 95 1.65 16.01 -9.19
CA HIS A 95 2.59 16.21 -8.10
C HIS A 95 2.51 15.17 -6.97
N TYR A 96 3.68 14.83 -6.41
CA TYR A 96 3.87 13.87 -5.33
C TYR A 96 3.08 14.26 -4.08
N ARG A 97 1.81 13.85 -3.99
CA ARG A 97 0.95 14.23 -2.87
C ARG A 97 0.65 13.02 -2.02
N ASN A 98 1.02 13.14 -0.76
CA ASN A 98 0.46 12.37 0.33
C ASN A 98 -1.03 12.72 0.43
N VAL A 99 -1.93 11.82 0.05
CA VAL A 99 -3.37 12.12 -0.05
C VAL A 99 -4.25 11.04 0.55
N TYR A 100 -5.40 11.48 1.04
CA TYR A 100 -6.46 10.64 1.58
C TYR A 100 -7.56 10.55 0.52
N ILE A 101 -7.89 9.33 0.09
CA ILE A 101 -8.84 9.10 -0.99
C ILE A 101 -9.89 8.10 -0.55
N TRP A 102 -11.14 8.55 -0.53
CA TRP A 102 -12.29 7.65 -0.46
C TRP A 102 -12.39 6.83 -1.75
N ALA A 103 -12.43 5.51 -1.60
CA ALA A 103 -12.62 4.64 -2.73
C ALA A 103 -13.99 4.90 -3.40
N PRO A 104 -14.05 4.91 -4.74
CA PRO A 104 -15.28 5.24 -5.46
C PRO A 104 -16.36 4.14 -5.38
N TYR A 105 -16.04 2.98 -4.82
CA TYR A 105 -16.95 1.85 -4.63
C TYR A 105 -16.65 1.14 -3.31
N PRO A 106 -17.66 0.50 -2.70
CA PRO A 106 -17.49 -0.23 -1.45
C PRO A 106 -16.76 -1.56 -1.66
N PHE A 107 -16.14 -2.06 -0.60
CA PHE A 107 -15.46 -3.35 -0.56
C PHE A 107 -16.09 -4.27 0.48
N LYS A 108 -15.96 -5.58 0.26
CA LYS A 108 -16.12 -6.55 1.35
C LYS A 108 -14.96 -6.37 2.33
N THR A 109 -15.28 -6.16 3.59
CA THR A 109 -14.29 -5.92 4.64
C THR A 109 -14.52 -6.85 5.81
N LEU A 110 -13.44 -7.41 6.34
CA LEU A 110 -13.44 -8.17 7.59
C LEU A 110 -12.67 -7.36 8.63
N LYS A 111 -13.40 -6.76 9.56
CA LYS A 111 -12.84 -6.02 10.68
C LYS A 111 -12.72 -6.96 11.89
N CYS A 112 -11.51 -7.05 12.42
CA CYS A 112 -11.13 -7.95 13.50
C CYS A 112 -10.94 -7.15 14.78
N TYR A 113 -11.96 -7.16 15.65
CA TYR A 113 -11.89 -6.48 16.94
C TYR A 113 -11.24 -7.36 17.99
N ARG A 114 -10.21 -6.85 18.67
CA ARG A 114 -9.57 -7.57 19.78
C ARG A 114 -10.50 -7.56 20.99
N LYS A 115 -10.92 -8.75 21.44
CA LYS A 115 -11.77 -8.92 22.63
C LYS A 115 -10.98 -8.74 23.93
N ASN A 116 -9.75 -9.23 23.96
CA ASN A 116 -8.90 -9.20 25.14
C ASN A 116 -7.41 -9.35 24.77
N SER A 117 -6.53 -9.25 25.77
CA SER A 117 -5.09 -9.39 25.58
C SER A 117 -4.66 -10.78 25.09
N LYS A 118 -5.50 -11.82 25.23
CA LYS A 118 -5.20 -13.23 24.89
C LYS A 118 -5.39 -13.57 23.39
N ASN A 119 -5.25 -12.61 22.48
CA ASN A 119 -5.40 -12.80 21.02
C ASN A 119 -6.75 -13.42 20.61
N ASN A 120 -7.83 -13.13 21.35
CA ASN A 120 -9.18 -13.46 20.92
C ASN A 120 -9.77 -12.31 20.10
N TYR A 121 -10.34 -12.63 18.94
CA TYR A 121 -10.85 -11.64 17.99
C TYR A 121 -12.32 -11.92 17.65
N THR A 122 -13.07 -10.85 17.39
CA THR A 122 -14.43 -10.93 16.84
C THR A 122 -14.41 -10.55 15.39
N ASP A 123 -15.05 -11.39 14.57
CA ASP A 123 -15.26 -11.15 13.16
C ASP A 123 -16.41 -10.15 12.98
N TYR A 124 -16.16 -9.11 12.20
CA TYR A 124 -17.21 -8.23 11.70
C TYR A 124 -17.07 -8.09 10.19
N LYS A 125 -18.02 -8.67 9.45
CA LYS A 125 -18.04 -8.68 7.99
C LYS A 125 -19.03 -7.65 7.49
N SER A 126 -18.62 -6.83 6.53
CA SER A 126 -19.47 -5.79 5.97
C SER A 126 -19.08 -5.43 4.54
N TYR A 127 -19.98 -4.75 3.84
CA TYR A 127 -19.62 -3.87 2.74
C TYR A 127 -19.38 -2.47 3.29
N SER A 128 -18.23 -1.88 2.96
CA SER A 128 -17.86 -0.56 3.46
C SER A 128 -17.13 0.25 2.39
N TYR A 129 -17.37 1.56 2.36
CA TYR A 129 -16.45 2.50 1.74
C TYR A 129 -15.21 2.62 2.62
N ILE A 130 -14.05 2.81 2.00
CA ILE A 130 -12.76 2.89 2.69
C ILE A 130 -12.05 4.15 2.24
N GLU A 131 -11.51 4.90 3.19
CA GLU A 131 -10.54 5.95 2.94
C GLU A 131 -9.14 5.35 2.99
N PHE A 132 -8.46 5.38 1.85
CA PHE A 132 -7.08 4.95 1.74
C PHE A 132 -6.14 6.15 1.85
N HIS A 133 -5.03 5.92 2.53
CA HIS A 133 -3.87 6.79 2.42
C HIS A 133 -3.03 6.35 1.22
N CYS A 134 -2.86 7.27 0.27
CA CYS A 134 -1.97 7.12 -0.86
C CYS A 134 -0.65 7.83 -0.55
N GLY A 135 0.40 7.04 -0.39
CA GLY A 135 1.74 7.54 -0.12
C GLY A 135 2.33 8.28 -1.31
N MET A 136 3.46 8.95 -1.06
CA MET A 136 4.18 9.76 -2.06
C MET A 136 4.71 8.97 -3.28
N ASN A 137 4.56 7.64 -3.27
CA ASN A 137 4.95 6.74 -4.35
C ASN A 137 3.77 6.35 -5.25
N GLY A 138 2.57 6.85 -4.96
CA GLY A 138 1.35 6.51 -5.70
C GLY A 138 0.77 5.14 -5.36
N PHE A 139 1.24 4.49 -4.29
CA PHE A 139 0.66 3.26 -3.76
C PHE A 139 -0.12 3.53 -2.47
N VAL A 140 -1.06 2.63 -2.16
CA VAL A 140 -1.71 2.63 -0.84
C VAL A 140 -0.71 2.14 0.20
N ASP A 141 -0.59 2.84 1.31
CA ASP A 141 0.21 2.38 2.46
C ASP A 141 -0.56 2.47 3.79
N GLY A 142 -1.82 2.94 3.77
CA GLY A 142 -2.67 3.03 4.94
C GLY A 142 -4.17 2.88 4.65
N ILE A 143 -4.89 2.39 5.66
CA ILE A 143 -6.35 2.48 5.77
C ILE A 143 -6.62 3.46 6.90
N GLU A 144 -7.27 4.57 6.57
CA GLU A 144 -7.44 5.71 7.47
C GLU A 144 -8.81 5.67 8.14
N ASP A 145 -9.85 5.50 7.32
CA ASP A 145 -11.22 5.41 7.81
C ASP A 145 -12.07 4.43 6.97
N MET A 146 -13.23 4.08 7.52
CA MET A 146 -14.19 3.18 6.93
C MET A 146 -15.62 3.63 7.24
N GLN A 147 -16.42 3.78 6.19
CA GLN A 147 -17.84 4.05 6.31
C GLN A 147 -18.64 2.78 5.96
N LEU A 148 -19.39 2.27 6.93
CA LEU A 148 -20.26 1.12 6.76
C LEU A 148 -21.36 1.43 5.74
N LEU A 149 -21.53 0.53 4.77
CA LEU A 149 -22.67 0.54 3.85
C LEU A 149 -23.70 -0.52 4.25
N GLU A 150 -23.26 -1.76 4.47
CA GLU A 150 -24.14 -2.89 4.78
C GLU A 150 -23.41 -3.94 5.62
N ASP A 151 -24.10 -4.50 6.61
CA ASP A 151 -23.60 -5.66 7.35
C ASP A 151 -23.74 -6.94 6.53
N ILE A 152 -22.67 -7.73 6.48
CA ILE A 152 -22.73 -9.09 5.96
C ILE A 152 -22.97 -9.99 7.17
N SER A 153 -24.24 -10.12 7.56
CA SER A 153 -24.64 -11.08 8.59
C SER A 153 -24.17 -12.48 8.18
N ASN A 154 -23.61 -13.22 9.14
CA ASN A 154 -23.33 -14.65 8.94
C ASN A 154 -24.62 -15.46 8.86
#